data_AF-A0A8C2EK05-F1
#
_entry.id   AF-A0A8C2EK05-F1
#
_cell.length_a   1.000
_cell.length_b   1.000
_cell.length_c   1.000
_cell.angle_alpha   90.00
_cell.angle_beta   90.00
_cell.angle_gamma   90.00
#
_symmetry.space_group_name_H-M   'P 1'
#
loop_
_entity.id
_entity.type
_entity.pdbx_description
1 polymer ?
#
loop_
_entity_poly.entity_id
_entity_poly.type
_entity_poly.pdbx_seq_one_letter_code
_entity_poly.pdbx_strand_id
1 'polypeptide(L)'
;MLLYTLFIKLDEIWTSAECKQCLIEDQDALSNDTLYYVATLNQSLSCFEQYLRNHTELCKGCKTSYRRLNEVYGTMERNQMLCIDLEDATNMTQPLWSKNFSCLLPREETVPVITVSSFMLFLPVIFYLSSFLHSEQKKHKFIHRK
;
A
#
# COMPACT_ATOMS: atom_id res chain seq x y z
N MET A 1 13.92 3.22 -46.80
CA MET A 1 14.11 2.50 -45.52
C MET A 1 13.74 3.31 -44.28
N LEU A 2 13.72 4.65 -44.30
CA LEU A 2 13.28 5.51 -43.19
C LEU A 2 11.87 5.17 -42.64
N LEU A 3 10.89 4.96 -43.52
CA LEU A 3 9.52 4.59 -43.13
C LEU A 3 9.47 3.30 -42.31
N TYR A 4 10.25 2.30 -42.70
CA TYR A 4 10.31 1.01 -42.00
C TYR A 4 10.96 1.17 -40.61
N THR A 5 12.04 1.94 -40.52
CA THR A 5 12.69 2.25 -39.23
C THR A 5 11.76 3.02 -38.31
N LEU A 6 11.00 3.98 -38.84
CA LEU A 6 10.03 4.76 -38.08
C LEU A 6 8.90 3.87 -37.55
N PHE A 7 8.36 2.98 -38.39
CA PHE A 7 7.34 2.02 -37.98
C PHE A 7 7.82 1.13 -36.83
N ILE A 8 9.02 0.54 -36.93
CA ILE A 8 9.59 -0.28 -35.85
C ILE A 8 9.70 0.51 -34.55
N LYS A 9 10.16 1.77 -34.62
CA LYS A 9 10.31 2.58 -33.41
C LYS A 9 8.98 2.93 -32.77
N LEU A 10 7.93 3.18 -33.56
CA LEU A 10 6.59 3.38 -33.03
C LEU A 10 6.02 2.11 -32.40
N ASP A 11 6.24 0.95 -33.03
CA ASP A 11 5.82 -0.35 -32.52
C ASP A 11 6.54 -0.73 -31.22
N GLU A 12 7.84 -0.46 -31.14
CA GLU A 12 8.64 -0.61 -29.92
C GLU A 12 8.08 0.26 -28.78
N ILE A 13 7.80 1.54 -29.04
CA ILE A 13 7.23 2.44 -28.03
C ILE A 13 5.86 1.91 -27.58
N TRP A 14 4.97 1.60 -28.52
CA TRP A 14 3.62 1.10 -28.24
C TRP A 14 3.62 -0.18 -27.39
N THR A 15 4.52 -1.10 -27.71
CA THR A 15 4.65 -2.37 -26.99
C THR A 15 5.29 -2.18 -25.62
N SER A 16 6.35 -1.36 -25.53
CA SER A 16 7.02 -1.07 -24.25
C SER A 16 6.14 -0.31 -23.25
N ALA A 17 5.19 0.48 -23.75
CA ALA A 17 4.21 1.21 -22.95
C ALA A 17 2.99 0.36 -22.55
N GLU A 18 2.91 -0.90 -23.01
CA GLU A 18 1.79 -1.81 -22.78
C GLU A 18 0.43 -1.18 -23.15
N CYS A 19 0.39 -0.33 -24.18
CA CYS A 19 -0.80 0.45 -24.56
C CYS A 19 -2.04 -0.42 -24.83
N LYS A 20 -1.82 -1.66 -25.29
CA LYS A 20 -2.91 -2.62 -25.53
C LYS A 20 -3.69 -2.97 -24.27
N GLN A 21 -3.08 -2.96 -23.09
CA GLN A 21 -3.75 -3.28 -21.82
C GLN A 21 -4.82 -2.25 -21.43
N CYS A 22 -4.66 -1.02 -21.91
CA CYS A 22 -5.60 0.06 -21.62
C CYS A 22 -6.77 0.14 -22.60
N LEU A 23 -6.74 -0.64 -23.69
CA LEU A 23 -7.73 -0.63 -24.75
C LEU A 23 -8.56 -1.91 -24.75
N ILE A 24 -9.72 -1.86 -25.41
CA ILE A 24 -10.47 -3.08 -25.75
C ILE A 24 -9.82 -3.83 -26.92
N GLU A 25 -10.23 -5.08 -27.17
CA GLU A 25 -9.55 -6.00 -28.12
C GLU A 25 -9.43 -5.42 -29.55
N ASP A 26 -10.42 -4.64 -29.97
CA ASP A 26 -10.51 -3.90 -31.24
C ASP A 26 -9.75 -2.56 -31.26
N GLN A 27 -9.17 -2.15 -30.13
CA GLN A 27 -8.29 -0.98 -29.98
C GLN A 27 -8.92 0.36 -30.40
N ASP A 28 -10.25 0.46 -30.45
CA ASP A 28 -10.99 1.66 -30.82
C ASP A 28 -11.47 2.48 -29.60
N ALA A 29 -11.48 1.86 -28.41
CA ALA A 29 -11.85 2.51 -27.16
C ALA A 29 -11.00 2.06 -25.96
N LEU A 30 -11.11 2.82 -24.86
CA LEU A 30 -10.54 2.47 -23.57
C LEU A 30 -11.29 1.27 -22.95
N SER A 31 -10.55 0.38 -22.31
CA SER A 31 -11.15 -0.72 -21.56
C SER A 31 -11.99 -0.21 -20.38
N ASN A 32 -12.98 -1.01 -19.96
CA ASN A 32 -13.83 -0.67 -18.83
C ASN A 32 -13.02 -0.47 -17.54
N ASP A 33 -11.95 -1.24 -17.35
CA ASP A 33 -11.06 -1.13 -16.19
C ASP A 33 -10.29 0.19 -16.21
N THR A 34 -9.76 0.59 -17.38
CA THR A 34 -9.10 1.88 -17.55
C THR A 34 -10.06 3.04 -17.29
N LEU A 35 -11.27 2.99 -17.83
CA LEU A 35 -12.30 4.01 -17.59
C LEU A 35 -12.66 4.09 -16.10
N TYR A 36 -12.80 2.95 -15.43
CA TYR A 36 -13.11 2.89 -14.00
C TYR A 36 -11.96 3.46 -13.14
N TYR A 37 -10.71 3.13 -13.49
CA TYR A 37 -9.54 3.71 -12.84
C TYR A 37 -9.50 5.23 -13.02
N VAL A 38 -9.65 5.73 -14.26
CA VAL A 38 -9.63 7.17 -14.57
C VAL A 38 -10.76 7.91 -13.84
N ALA A 39 -11.95 7.33 -13.76
CA ALA A 39 -13.06 7.89 -12.98
C ALA A 39 -12.73 7.98 -11.49
N THR A 40 -12.11 6.93 -10.93
CA THR A 40 -11.69 6.88 -9.51
C THR A 40 -10.56 7.89 -9.22
N LEU A 41 -9.64 8.05 -10.17
CA LEU A 41 -8.58 9.04 -10.12
C LEU A 41 -9.16 10.46 -10.12
N ASN A 42 -10.06 10.77 -11.05
CA ASN A 42 -10.72 12.07 -11.14
C ASN A 42 -11.51 12.40 -9.87
N GLN A 43 -12.19 11.41 -9.27
CA GLN A 43 -12.85 11.59 -7.98
C GLN A 43 -11.86 11.93 -6.86
N SER A 44 -10.68 11.29 -6.86
CA SER A 44 -9.64 11.54 -5.86
C SER A 44 -9.03 12.94 -6.02
N LEU A 45 -8.70 13.32 -7.26
CA LEU A 45 -8.18 14.66 -7.59
C LEU A 45 -9.18 15.76 -7.26
N SER A 46 -10.46 15.57 -7.60
CA SER A 46 -11.52 16.50 -7.24
C SER A 46 -11.65 16.68 -5.72
N CYS A 47 -11.48 15.59 -4.95
CA CYS A 47 -11.41 15.68 -3.50
C CYS A 47 -10.19 16.50 -3.04
N PHE A 48 -9.02 16.30 -3.64
CA PHE A 48 -7.82 17.07 -3.28
C PHE A 48 -8.01 18.57 -3.56
N GLU A 49 -8.62 18.91 -4.69
CA GLU A 49 -8.96 20.29 -5.05
C GLU A 49 -9.92 20.94 -4.05
N GLN A 50 -10.91 20.20 -3.54
CA GLN A 50 -11.84 20.71 -2.53
C GLN A 50 -11.12 21.17 -1.24
N TYR A 51 -10.02 20.51 -0.88
CA TYR A 51 -9.25 20.78 0.33
C TYR A 51 -7.91 21.47 0.08
N LEU A 52 -7.71 22.06 -1.10
CA LEU A 52 -6.44 22.68 -1.51
C LEU A 52 -5.94 23.78 -0.55
N ARG A 53 -6.85 24.40 0.20
CA ARG A 53 -6.52 25.44 1.21
C ARG A 53 -6.37 24.88 2.63
N ASN A 54 -6.87 23.68 2.90
CA ASN A 54 -6.92 23.05 4.22
C ASN A 54 -6.34 21.63 4.16
N HIS A 55 -5.01 21.53 4.02
CA HIS A 55 -4.31 20.24 3.92
C HIS A 55 -4.54 19.32 5.14
N THR A 56 -4.78 19.89 6.33
CA THR A 56 -5.03 19.14 7.57
C THR A 56 -6.32 18.31 7.53
N GLU A 57 -7.34 18.79 6.81
CA GLU A 57 -8.61 18.08 6.65
C GLU A 57 -8.62 17.20 5.39
N LEU A 58 -7.80 17.53 4.38
CA LEU A 58 -7.64 16.76 3.14
C LEU A 58 -7.38 15.28 3.44
N CYS A 59 -6.40 14.99 4.30
CA CYS A 59 -6.02 13.61 4.59
C CYS A 59 -7.15 12.79 5.23
N LYS A 60 -8.06 13.45 5.97
CA LYS A 60 -9.22 12.79 6.59
C LYS A 60 -10.38 12.66 5.60
N GLY A 61 -10.70 13.73 4.88
CA GLY A 61 -11.81 13.79 3.93
C GLY A 61 -11.60 12.92 2.70
N CYS A 62 -10.37 12.86 2.18
CA CYS A 62 -10.04 12.15 0.94
C CYS A 62 -9.42 10.77 1.17
N LYS A 63 -9.25 10.32 2.43
CA LYS A 63 -8.63 9.02 2.78
C LYS A 63 -9.30 7.86 2.05
N THR A 64 -10.63 7.87 2.03
CA THR A 64 -11.46 6.80 1.44
C THR A 64 -11.32 6.74 -0.08
N SER A 65 -11.40 7.90 -0.75
CA SER A 65 -11.22 8.00 -2.20
C SER A 65 -9.81 7.56 -2.62
N TYR A 66 -8.77 8.08 -1.95
CA TYR A 66 -7.39 7.71 -2.27
C TYR A 66 -7.08 6.23 -1.96
N ARG A 67 -7.63 5.69 -0.87
CA ARG A 67 -7.52 4.25 -0.57
C ARG A 67 -8.16 3.41 -1.68
N ARG A 68 -9.36 3.78 -2.14
CA ARG A 68 -10.03 3.09 -3.26
C ARG A 68 -9.18 3.15 -4.53
N LEU A 69 -8.61 4.31 -4.87
CA LEU A 69 -7.71 4.45 -6.03
C LEU A 69 -6.54 3.45 -5.96
N ASN A 70 -5.87 3.35 -4.81
CA ASN A 70 -4.77 2.40 -4.61
C ASN A 70 -5.22 0.94 -4.65
N GLU A 71 -6.42 0.62 -4.16
CA GLU A 71 -6.98 -0.72 -4.22
C GLU A 71 -7.29 -1.14 -5.67
N VAL A 72 -7.81 -0.23 -6.48
CA VAL A 72 -8.04 -0.45 -7.93
C VAL A 72 -6.71 -0.64 -8.64
N TYR A 73 -5.77 0.29 -8.46
CA TYR A 73 -4.43 0.20 -9.04
C TYR A 73 -3.74 -1.14 -8.69
N GLY A 74 -3.70 -1.50 -7.41
CA GLY A 74 -3.06 -2.73 -6.95
C GLY A 74 -3.77 -4.01 -7.40
N THR A 75 -5.03 -3.93 -7.83
CA THR A 75 -5.74 -5.04 -8.47
C THR A 75 -5.36 -5.13 -9.95
N MET A 76 -5.28 -4.00 -10.66
CA MET A 76 -4.84 -3.96 -12.05
C MET A 76 -3.37 -4.38 -12.21
N GLU A 77 -2.50 -3.97 -11.29
CA GLU A 77 -1.09 -4.39 -11.21
C GLU A 77 -0.96 -5.91 -11.10
N ARG A 78 -1.73 -6.52 -10.18
CA ARG A 78 -1.74 -7.98 -10.00
C ARG A 78 -2.24 -8.74 -11.23
N ASN A 79 -3.13 -8.13 -11.99
CA ASN A 79 -3.68 -8.71 -13.21
C ASN A 79 -2.87 -8.35 -14.47
N GLN A 80 -1.75 -7.62 -14.32
CA GLN A 80 -0.91 -7.15 -15.44
C GLN A 80 -1.67 -6.31 -16.49
N MET A 81 -2.65 -5.53 -16.03
CA MET A 81 -3.52 -4.70 -16.89
C MET A 81 -3.11 -3.22 -16.86
N LEU A 82 -1.84 -2.92 -16.57
CA LEU A 82 -1.33 -1.55 -16.51
C LEU A 82 -0.75 -1.14 -17.86
N CYS A 83 -0.97 0.12 -18.23
CA CYS A 83 -0.23 0.81 -19.27
C CYS A 83 0.46 2.04 -18.68
N ILE A 84 1.40 2.61 -19.44
CA ILE A 84 2.22 3.74 -19.01
C ILE A 84 1.41 4.93 -18.47
N ASP A 85 0.24 5.21 -19.04
CA ASP A 85 -0.61 6.33 -18.61
C ASP A 85 -1.14 6.13 -17.19
N LEU A 86 -1.47 4.89 -16.81
CA LEU A 86 -1.95 4.55 -15.47
C LEU A 86 -0.82 4.59 -14.44
N GLU A 87 0.36 4.10 -14.84
CA GLU A 87 1.56 4.16 -14.03
C GLU A 87 1.98 5.60 -13.77
N ASP A 88 2.00 6.45 -14.80
CA ASP A 88 2.36 7.87 -14.66
C ASP A 88 1.36 8.62 -13.78
N ALA A 89 0.05 8.40 -13.97
CA ALA A 89 -0.96 8.99 -13.11
C ALA A 89 -0.79 8.60 -11.64
N THR A 90 -0.44 7.34 -11.36
CA THR A 90 -0.16 6.87 -9.99
C THR A 90 1.13 7.47 -9.45
N ASN A 91 2.18 7.50 -10.27
CA ASN A 91 3.49 8.04 -9.91
C ASN A 91 3.43 9.56 -9.65
N MET A 92 2.48 10.28 -10.25
CA MET A 92 2.21 11.69 -9.95
C MET A 92 1.35 11.87 -8.69
N THR A 93 0.31 11.04 -8.51
CA THR A 93 -0.61 11.20 -7.37
C THR A 93 -0.08 10.67 -6.04
N GLN A 94 0.75 9.63 -6.04
CA GLN A 94 1.35 9.08 -4.84
C GLN A 94 2.26 10.07 -4.08
N PRO A 95 3.22 10.77 -4.70
CA PRO A 95 4.00 11.80 -4.02
C PRO A 95 3.16 13.01 -3.65
N LEU A 96 2.11 13.33 -4.42
CA LEU A 96 1.16 14.39 -4.07
C LEU A 96 0.49 14.08 -2.72
N TRP A 97 -0.03 12.87 -2.54
CA TRP A 97 -0.62 12.43 -1.27
C TRP A 97 0.39 12.35 -0.13
N SER A 98 1.52 11.68 -0.36
CA SER A 98 2.47 11.33 0.70
C SER A 98 3.43 12.46 1.07
N LYS A 99 4.00 13.16 0.08
CA LYS A 99 5.02 14.20 0.30
C LYS A 99 4.38 15.59 0.37
N ASN A 100 3.57 15.96 -0.61
CA ASN A 100 3.06 17.32 -0.69
C ASN A 100 1.99 17.58 0.38
N PHE A 101 1.05 16.64 0.56
CA PHE A 101 0.03 16.76 1.61
C PHE A 101 0.44 16.14 2.95
N SER A 102 1.57 15.43 3.01
CA SER A 102 2.06 14.76 4.23
C SER A 102 1.01 13.83 4.87
N CYS A 103 0.15 13.22 4.03
CA CYS A 103 -0.87 12.29 4.50
C CYS A 103 -0.23 10.94 4.84
N LEU A 104 0.35 10.87 6.03
CA LEU A 104 0.86 9.63 6.60
C LEU A 104 -0.31 8.67 6.82
N LEU A 105 -0.19 7.45 6.31
CA LEU A 105 -1.04 6.34 6.70
C LEU A 105 -0.39 5.67 7.93
N PRO A 106 -0.77 6.02 9.17
CA PRO A 106 -0.39 5.18 10.30
C PRO A 106 -1.00 3.81 10.07
N ARG A 107 -0.16 2.78 9.96
CA ARG A 107 -0.61 1.40 9.88
C ARG A 107 -1.26 1.04 11.21
N GLU A 108 -2.54 0.70 11.22
CA GLU A 108 -3.33 0.41 12.44
C GLU A 108 -2.87 -0.87 13.18
N GLU A 109 -1.85 -1.55 12.66
CA GLU A 109 -1.26 -2.80 13.19
C GLU A 109 -0.27 -2.57 14.34
N THR A 110 -0.03 -1.33 14.78
CA THR A 110 0.99 -1.05 15.81
C THR A 110 0.65 -1.69 17.16
N VAL A 111 -0.62 -1.67 17.57
CA VAL A 111 -1.08 -2.19 18.86
C VAL A 111 -0.85 -3.71 18.99
N PRO A 112 -1.38 -4.58 18.10
CA PRO A 112 -1.19 -6.02 18.23
C PRO A 112 0.29 -6.42 18.14
N VAL A 113 1.08 -5.75 17.29
CA VAL A 113 2.52 -6.01 17.15
C VAL A 113 3.26 -5.71 18.46
N ILE A 114 2.98 -4.59 19.11
CA ILE A 114 3.58 -4.23 20.40
C ILE A 114 3.19 -5.25 21.48
N THR A 115 1.91 -5.64 21.55
CA THR A 115 1.43 -6.58 22.56
C THR A 115 2.08 -7.96 22.42
N VAL A 116 2.11 -8.53 21.21
CA VAL A 116 2.70 -9.85 20.97
C VAL A 116 4.21 -9.82 21.22
N SER A 117 4.89 -8.78 20.75
CA SER A 117 6.34 -8.64 20.96
C SER A 117 6.70 -8.51 22.44
N SER A 118 5.92 -7.72 23.19
CA SER A 118 6.11 -7.56 24.64
C SER A 118 5.90 -8.88 25.38
N PHE A 119 4.83 -9.62 25.06
CA PHE A 119 4.56 -10.91 25.69
C PHE A 119 5.69 -11.91 25.47
N MET A 120 6.20 -12.01 24.22
CA MET A 120 7.32 -12.89 23.89
C MET A 120 8.60 -12.55 24.67
N LEU A 121 8.86 -11.27 24.96
CA LEU A 121 10.01 -10.83 25.75
C LEU A 121 9.86 -11.12 27.25
N PHE A 122 8.64 -11.14 27.79
CA PHE A 122 8.39 -11.43 29.20
C PHE A 122 8.40 -12.93 29.53
N LEU A 123 8.11 -13.81 28.56
CA LEU A 123 8.09 -15.26 28.77
C LEU A 123 9.41 -15.82 29.36
N PRO A 124 10.62 -15.48 28.83
CA PRO A 124 11.87 -15.93 29.42
C PRO A 124 12.06 -15.44 30.86
N VAL A 125 11.73 -14.18 31.14
CA VAL A 125 11.88 -13.58 32.48
C VAL A 125 11.03 -14.33 33.50
N ILE A 126 9.76 -14.57 33.16
CA ILE A 126 8.83 -15.33 34.02
C ILE A 126 9.32 -16.77 34.20
N PHE A 127 9.81 -17.41 33.14
CA PHE A 127 10.35 -18.77 33.21
C PHE A 127 11.55 -18.89 34.16
N TYR A 128 12.52 -17.96 34.09
CA TYR A 128 13.67 -17.97 34.98
C TYR A 128 13.30 -17.65 36.43
N LEU A 129 12.44 -16.66 36.66
CA LEU A 129 11.97 -16.29 38.00
C LEU A 129 11.18 -17.42 38.66
N SER A 130 10.25 -18.05 37.92
CA SER A 130 9.47 -19.18 38.43
C SER A 130 10.35 -20.38 38.74
N SER A 131 11.33 -20.69 37.89
CA SER A 131 12.31 -21.75 38.12
C SER A 131 13.16 -21.49 39.38
N PHE A 132 13.60 -20.24 39.58
CA PHE A 132 14.36 -19.83 40.75
C PHE A 132 13.55 -19.97 42.04
N LEU A 133 12.33 -19.42 42.09
CA LEU A 133 11.45 -19.50 43.25
C LEU A 133 11.10 -20.96 43.60
N HIS A 134 10.84 -21.79 42.58
CA HIS A 134 10.53 -23.20 42.79
C HIS A 134 11.74 -23.99 43.34
N SER A 135 12.96 -23.63 42.95
CA SER A 135 14.21 -24.19 43.49
C SER A 135 14.41 -23.84 44.96
N GLU A 136 14.24 -22.57 45.33
CA GLU A 136 14.38 -22.10 46.72
C GLU A 136 13.30 -22.70 47.64
N GLN A 137 12.05 -22.81 47.19
CA GLN A 137 10.99 -23.49 47.95
C GLN A 137 11.31 -24.97 48.23
N LYS A 138 11.92 -25.68 47.27
CA LYS A 138 12.37 -27.06 47.49
C LYS A 138 13.46 -27.12 48.55
N LYS A 139 14.46 -26.22 48.53
CA LYS A 139 15.51 -26.16 49.57
C LYS A 139 14.94 -25.91 50.96
N HIS A 140 14.02 -24.96 51.11
CA HIS A 140 13.40 -24.65 52.41
C HIS A 140 12.61 -25.82 53.00
N LYS A 141 11.92 -26.62 52.17
CA LYS A 141 11.22 -27.84 52.61
C LYS A 141 12.17 -28.95 53.10
N PHE A 142 13.39 -29.04 52.59
CA PHE A 142 14.38 -30.02 53.08
C PHE A 142 15.02 -29.61 54.40
N ILE A 143 15.21 -28.32 54.66
CA ILE A 143 15.79 -27.81 55.92
C ILE A 143 14.80 -28.01 57.09
N HIS A 144 13.50 -27.81 56.88
CA HIS A 144 12.50 -27.95 57.93
C HIS A 144 12.09 -29.40 58.27
N ARG A 145 12.54 -30.40 57.50
CA ARG A 145 12.20 -31.82 57.71
C ARG A 145 13.31 -32.62 58.41
N LYS A 146 14.36 -31.94 58.87
CA LYS A 146 15.48 -32.49 59.65
C LYS A 146 15.34 -32.07 61.10
#